data_AF-A0A2W4KGH3-F1
#
_entry.id   AF-A0A2W4KGH3-F1
#
_cell.length_a   1.000
_cell.length_b   1.000
_cell.length_c   1.000
_cell.angle_alpha   90.00
_cell.angle_beta   90.00
_cell.angle_gamma   90.00
#
_symmetry.space_group_name_H-M   'P 1'
#
loop_
_entity.id
_entity.type
_entity.pdbx_description
1 polymer ?
#
loop_
_entity_poly.entity_id
_entity_poly.type
_entity_poly.pdbx_seq_one_letter_code
_entity_poly.pdbx_strand_id
1 'polypeptide(L)' 'MVVALEFDDEKALEAAVRRLRQGLGVTGELAIKPLETGGWRLTVYSEKTLRESSLERLGGRRVDL' A
#
# COMPACT_ATOMS: atom_id res chain seq x y z
N MET A 1 -6.95 -7.24 8.78
CA MET A 1 -7.43 -6.47 7.61
C MET A 1 -6.36 -6.54 6.53
N VAL A 2 -6.75 -6.81 5.29
CA VAL A 2 -5.84 -6.75 4.14
C VAL A 2 -6.27 -5.59 3.24
N VAL A 3 -5.29 -4.82 2.76
CA VAL A 3 -5.53 -3.73 1.82
C VAL A 3 -4.53 -3.87 0.69
N ALA A 4 -5.00 -3.93 -0.56
CA ALA A 4 -4.13 -3.87 -1.72
C ALA A 4 -4.19 -2.50 -2.39
N LEU A 5 -3.05 -2.01 -2.83
CA LEU A 5 -2.85 -0.74 -3.51
C LEU A 5 -2.00 -0.98 -4.75
N GLU A 6 -2.46 -0.48 -5.88
CA GLU A 6 -1.73 -0.53 -7.14
C GLU A 6 -1.14 0.84 -7.46
N PHE A 7 0.07 0.81 -7.99
CA PHE A 7 0.87 1.97 -8.36
C PHE A 7 1.48 1.70 -9.73
N ASP A 8 1.43 2.66 -10.65
CA ASP A 8 2.17 2.55 -11.92
C ASP A 8 3.68 2.76 -11.71
N ASP A 9 4.07 3.59 -10.75
CA ASP A 9 5.46 3.95 -10.47
C ASP A 9 6.03 3.28 -9.22
N GLU A 10 7.20 2.66 -9.34
CA GLU A 10 7.96 2.10 -8.21
C GLU A 10 8.28 3.16 -7.15
N LYS A 11 8.60 4.39 -7.57
CA LYS A 11 8.86 5.50 -6.64
C LYS A 11 7.63 5.87 -5.81
N ALA A 12 6.44 5.80 -6.41
CA ALA A 12 5.19 6.07 -5.70
C ALA A 12 4.90 4.97 -4.67
N LEU A 13 5.12 3.71 -5.06
CA LEU A 13 5.05 2.56 -4.19
C LEU A 13 6.01 2.68 -2.99
N GLU A 14 7.29 3.00 -3.23
CA GLU A 14 8.29 3.13 -2.17
C GLU A 14 7.92 4.25 -1.17
N ALA A 15 7.46 5.40 -1.69
CA ALA A 15 6.98 6.49 -0.86
C ALA A 15 5.76 6.08 -0.01
N ALA A 16 4.85 5.28 -0.57
CA ALA A 16 3.68 4.75 0.14
C ALA A 16 4.10 3.77 1.25
N VAL A 17 5.00 2.83 0.96
CA VAL A 17 5.57 1.88 1.94
C VAL A 17 6.22 2.63 3.10
N ARG A 18 7.03 3.65 2.79
CA ARG A 18 7.69 4.48 3.80
C ARG A 18 6.67 5.22 4.67
N ARG A 19 5.61 5.79 4.08
CA ARG A 19 4.52 6.43 4.83
C ARG A 19 3.72 5.45 5.68
N LEU A 20 3.48 4.23 5.21
CA LEU A 20 2.82 3.17 5.97
C LEU A 20 3.64 2.77 7.20
N ARG A 21 4.95 2.59 7.03
CA ARG A 21 5.86 2.27 8.14
C ARG A 21 6.02 3.42 9.13
N GLN A 22 6.26 4.65 8.65
CA GLN A 22 6.55 5.80 9.52
C GLN A 22 5.31 6.48 10.09
N GLY A 23 4.26 6.64 9.28
CA GLY A 23 3.10 7.44 9.64
C GLY A 23 1.94 6.65 10.24
N LEU A 24 1.74 5.40 9.78
CA LEU A 24 0.60 4.59 10.21
C LEU A 24 0.96 3.53 11.24
N GLY A 25 2.27 3.35 11.51
CA GLY A 25 2.74 2.33 12.44
C GLY A 25 2.25 0.94 12.06
N VAL A 26 2.17 0.67 10.74
CA VAL A 26 1.81 -0.67 10.26
C VAL A 26 2.90 -1.63 10.70
N THR A 27 2.61 -2.40 11.74
CA THR A 27 3.47 -3.45 12.28
C THR A 27 3.32 -4.78 11.53
N GLY A 28 2.32 -4.88 10.66
CA GLY A 28 2.08 -6.10 9.89
C GLY A 28 2.93 -6.20 8.63
N GLU A 29 2.66 -7.23 7.84
CA GLU A 29 3.44 -7.58 6.66
C GLU A 29 3.06 -6.72 5.45
N LEU A 30 4.08 -6.32 4.69
CA LEU A 30 3.95 -5.58 3.44
C LEU A 30 4.48 -6.47 2.33
N ALA A 31 3.62 -6.90 1.41
CA ALA A 31 4.01 -7.68 0.25
C ALA A 31 3.96 -6.82 -1.01
N ILE A 32 5.08 -6.69 -1.70
CA ILE A 32 5.19 -5.96 -2.96
C ILE A 32 5.27 -7.00 -4.08
N LYS A 33 4.43 -6.84 -5.10
CA LYS A 33 4.47 -7.66 -6.31
C LYS A 33 4.45 -6.76 -7.54
N PRO A 34 5.37 -6.93 -8.50
CA PRO A 34 5.22 -6.33 -9.81
C PRO A 34 4.02 -6.96 -10.53
N LEU A 35 3.29 -6.15 -11.28
CA LEU A 35 2.18 -6.57 -12.12
C LEU A 35 2.69 -6.80 -13.54
N GLU A 36 2.12 -7.80 -14.22
CA GLU A 36 2.48 -8.12 -15.61
C GLU A 36 2.19 -6.98 -16.59
N THR A 37 1.30 -6.05 -16.20
CA THR A 37 0.93 -4.86 -16.98
C THR A 37 1.92 -3.70 -16.85
N GLY A 38 3.01 -3.86 -16.08
CA GLY A 38 4.03 -2.82 -15.87
C GLY A 38 3.82 -1.94 -14.64
N GLY A 39 2.83 -2.25 -13.80
CA GLY A 39 2.62 -1.59 -12.51
C GLY A 39 3.16 -2.40 -11.32
N TRP A 40 2.84 -1.94 -10.12
CA TRP A 40 3.24 -2.53 -8.85
C TRP A 40 2.04 -2.63 -7.92
N ARG A 41 1.90 -3.77 -7.26
CA ARG A 41 0.87 -4.01 -6.26
C ARG A 41 1.50 -4.16 -4.89
N LEU A 42 1.11 -3.27 -3.98
CA LEU A 42 1.41 -3.34 -2.56
C LEU A 42 0.23 -3.96 -1.83
N THR A 43 0.46 -5.07 -1.15
CA THR A 43 -0.50 -5.67 -0.23
C THR A 43 -0.05 -5.39 1.20
N VAL A 44 -0.93 -4.75 1.96
CA VAL A 44 -0.72 -4.36 3.35
C VAL A 44 -1.58 -5.26 4.22
N TYR A 45 -0.93 -6.09 5.02
CA TYR A 45 -1.58 -6.84 6.09
C TYR A 45 -1.47 -6.02 7.35
N SER A 46 -2.60 -5.59 7.91
CA SER A 46 -2.63 -4.87 9.17
C SER A 46 -3.68 -5.46 10.10
N GLU A 47 -3.32 -5.67 11.35
CA GLU A 47 -4.26 -6.03 12.40
C GLU A 47 -5.16 -4.84 12.77
N LYS A 48 -4.69 -3.61 12.54
CA LYS A 48 -5.44 -2.39 12.77
C LYS A 48 -6.20 -1.95 11.52
N THR A 49 -7.39 -1.38 11.73
CA THR A 49 -8.16 -0.73 10.68
C THR A 49 -7.42 0.52 10.18
N LEU A 50 -6.95 0.46 8.95
CA LEU A 50 -6.38 1.61 8.25
C LEU A 50 -7.49 2.59 7.88
N ARG A 51 -7.36 3.85 8.27
CA ARG A 51 -8.33 4.90 7.92
C ARG A 51 -8.23 5.22 6.42
N GLU A 52 -9.39 5.44 5.80
CA GLU A 52 -9.49 5.78 4.39
C GLU A 52 -8.69 7.03 4.04
N SER A 53 -8.80 8.10 4.85
CA SER A 53 -8.03 9.34 4.64
C SER A 53 -6.51 9.15 4.67
N SER A 54 -6.02 8.08 5.31
CA SER A 54 -4.61 7.74 5.32
C SER A 54 -4.20 6.97 4.08
N LEU A 55 -5.09 6.13 3.55
CA LEU A 55 -4.90 5.37 2.31
C LEU A 55 -4.96 6.29 1.08
N GLU A 56 -5.90 7.24 1.05
CA GLU A 56 -6.01 8.24 -0.02
C GLU A 56 -4.73 9.08 -0.16
N ARG A 57 -4.03 9.35 0.95
CA ARG A 57 -2.75 10.08 0.97
C ARG A 57 -1.57 9.30 0.42
N LEU A 58 -1.70 7.98 0.22
CA LEU A 58 -0.64 7.17 -0.37
C LEU A 58 -0.59 7.34 -1.88
N GLY A 59 -1.66 7.83 -2.51
CA GLY A 59 -1.72 8.08 -3.95
C GLY A 59 -1.79 6.82 -4.82
N GLY A 60 -1.95 5.65 -4.21
CA GLY A 60 -2.16 4.38 -4.91
C GLY A 60 -3.64 4.11 -5.14
N ARG A 61 -3.95 3.38 -6.21
CA ARG A 61 -5.31 2.91 -6.46
C ARG A 61 -5.61 1.75 -5.53
N ARG A 62 -6.54 1.93 -4.59
CA ARG A 62 -6.98 0.83 -3.74
C ARG A 62 -7.70 -0.20 -4.60
N VAL A 63 -7.29 -1.45 -4.45
CA VAL A 63 -7.96 -2.60 -5.04
C VAL A 63 -8.45 -3.50 -3.92
N ASP A 64 -9.68 -3.97 -4.10
CA ASP A 64 -10.30 -4.94 -3.19
C ASP A 64 -9.75 -6.33 -3.52
N LEU A 65 -9.49 -7.13 -2.49
CA LEU A 65 -8.98 -8.50 -2.59
C LEU A 65 -10.09 -9.51 -2.31
#